data_AF-B7JY79-F1
#
_entry.id   AF-B7JY79-F1
#
_cell.length_a   1.000
_cell.length_b   1.000
_cell.length_c   1.000
_cell.angle_alpha   90.00
_cell.angle_beta   90.00
_cell.angle_gamma   90.00
#
_symmetry.space_group_name_H-M   'P 1'
#
loop_
_entity.id
_entity.type
_entity.pdbx_description
1 polymer ?
#
loop_
_entity_poly.entity_id
_entity_poly.type
_entity_poly.pdbx_seq_one_letter_code
_entity_poly.pdbx_strand_id
1 'polypeptide(L)'
;MKLSPVKSAIVLGAASLSGIIGFTNVANAATFGFSFSNVNGPVGGTVEGTIELGDGDGTFAATSVIVTSAPAALGYTEPFDILANFTTVLSNTFTVTGGMINSAASSFAACSNGCTSPASGLLLNFPGVGTALSIQNTIFVTNGVLDSFNSTLSYSSTGAVPEPLTMLGAGAAVAFGGVFKKKLAAKKDNKKA
;
A
#
# COMPACT_ATOMS: atom_id res chain seq x y z
N MET A 1 -21.10 77.31 -14.26
CA MET A 1 -20.31 76.33 -13.47
C MET A 1 -20.75 74.93 -13.85
N LYS A 2 -19.81 73.98 -14.05
CA LYS A 2 -20.15 72.56 -14.22
C LYS A 2 -20.15 71.89 -12.83
N LEU A 3 -21.27 71.30 -12.43
CA LEU A 3 -21.25 70.28 -11.37
C LEU A 3 -20.99 68.92 -12.03
N SER A 4 -20.06 68.14 -11.46
CA SER A 4 -19.90 66.73 -11.81
C SER A 4 -20.82 65.86 -10.95
N PRO A 5 -21.49 64.84 -11.51
CA PRO A 5 -22.11 63.80 -10.70
C PRO A 5 -21.03 62.90 -10.11
N VAL A 6 -21.05 62.74 -8.79
CA VAL A 6 -20.22 61.78 -8.06
C VAL A 6 -20.62 60.36 -8.47
N LYS A 7 -19.67 59.55 -8.93
CA LYS A 7 -19.89 58.13 -9.21
C LYS A 7 -19.77 57.33 -7.92
N SER A 8 -20.91 57.00 -7.30
CA SER A 8 -20.97 56.04 -6.20
C SER A 8 -20.53 54.64 -6.67
N ALA A 9 -19.91 53.89 -5.75
CA ALA A 9 -19.29 52.62 -6.05
C ALA A 9 -20.28 51.50 -6.37
N ILE A 10 -19.88 50.59 -7.26
CA ILE A 10 -20.38 49.21 -7.28
C ILE A 10 -19.19 48.30 -7.04
N VAL A 11 -19.24 47.57 -5.94
CA VAL A 11 -18.34 46.46 -5.64
C VAL A 11 -18.67 45.32 -6.59
N LEU A 12 -17.72 44.92 -7.43
CA LEU A 12 -17.76 43.67 -8.19
C LEU A 12 -16.65 42.77 -7.64
N GLY A 13 -17.07 41.62 -7.10
CA GLY A 13 -16.29 40.88 -6.12
C GLY A 13 -15.02 40.24 -6.66
N ALA A 14 -14.06 40.06 -5.75
CA ALA A 14 -12.94 39.16 -5.97
C ALA A 14 -13.46 37.72 -6.10
N ALA A 15 -13.34 37.16 -7.30
CA ALA A 15 -13.39 35.72 -7.53
C ALA A 15 -11.99 35.28 -7.97
N SER A 16 -11.05 35.23 -7.02
CA SER A 16 -9.83 34.46 -7.22
C SER A 16 -10.27 33.01 -7.42
N LEU A 17 -10.12 32.51 -8.66
CA LEU A 17 -10.29 31.11 -8.99
C LEU A 17 -9.20 30.30 -8.30
N SER A 18 -9.40 30.04 -7.00
CA SER A 18 -8.74 28.97 -6.25
C SER A 18 -9.25 27.65 -6.78
N GLY A 19 -8.88 27.34 -8.03
CA GLY A 19 -8.94 26.00 -8.58
C GLY A 19 -7.99 25.16 -7.77
N ILE A 20 -8.50 24.59 -6.67
CA ILE A 20 -7.87 23.47 -6.00
C ILE A 20 -7.87 22.37 -7.05
N ILE A 21 -6.74 22.25 -7.75
CA ILE A 21 -6.40 21.04 -8.48
C ILE A 21 -6.20 20.00 -7.38
N GLY A 22 -7.31 19.38 -6.99
CA GLY A 22 -7.28 18.16 -6.22
C GLY A 22 -6.58 17.15 -7.10
N PHE A 23 -5.28 17.01 -6.90
CA PHE A 23 -4.58 15.79 -7.24
C PHE A 23 -5.27 14.71 -6.42
N THR A 24 -6.28 14.08 -7.01
CA THR A 24 -6.69 12.75 -6.57
C THR A 24 -5.45 11.91 -6.72
N ASN A 25 -4.76 11.63 -5.62
CA ASN A 25 -3.81 10.54 -5.58
C ASN A 25 -4.61 9.34 -6.08
N VAL A 26 -4.34 8.90 -7.31
CA VAL A 26 -4.93 7.66 -7.81
C VAL A 26 -4.41 6.64 -6.83
N ALA A 27 -5.31 6.02 -6.05
CA ALA A 27 -4.93 5.17 -4.93
C ALA A 27 -4.06 4.03 -5.45
N ASN A 28 -2.75 4.24 -5.37
CA ASN A 28 -1.75 3.30 -5.82
C ASN A 28 -1.64 2.23 -4.74
N ALA A 29 -1.52 0.97 -5.17
CA ALA A 29 -1.37 -0.13 -4.24
C ALA A 29 0.13 -0.37 -4.04
N ALA A 30 0.58 -0.26 -2.79
CA ALA A 30 1.93 -0.66 -2.42
C ALA A 30 1.92 -2.16 -2.06
N THR A 31 2.65 -2.96 -2.81
CA THR A 31 2.75 -4.42 -2.58
C THR A 31 3.98 -4.73 -1.73
N PHE A 32 3.75 -5.41 -0.61
CA PHE A 32 4.77 -5.85 0.33
C PHE A 32 4.83 -7.37 0.37
N GLY A 33 6.03 -7.94 0.27
CA GLY A 33 6.25 -9.34 0.61
C GLY A 33 6.27 -9.52 2.12
N PHE A 34 5.73 -10.63 2.62
CA PHE A 34 5.97 -11.12 3.97
C PHE A 34 6.62 -12.51 3.91
N SER A 35 7.50 -12.80 4.86
CA SER A 35 8.10 -14.12 5.03
C SER A 35 8.34 -14.41 6.51
N PHE A 36 8.03 -15.64 6.94
CA PHE A 36 8.37 -16.17 8.26
C PHE A 36 8.63 -17.67 8.18
N SER A 37 9.45 -18.20 9.07
CA SER A 37 9.86 -19.60 9.06
C SER A 37 9.68 -20.25 10.43
N ASN A 38 9.01 -21.41 10.45
CA ASN A 38 9.01 -22.25 11.64
C ASN A 38 10.16 -23.26 11.56
N VAL A 39 11.15 -23.11 12.44
CA VAL A 39 12.23 -24.09 12.67
C VAL A 39 11.92 -25.09 13.79
N ASN A 40 10.86 -24.89 14.58
CA ASN A 40 10.58 -25.70 15.77
C ASN A 40 9.07 -25.85 16.02
N GLY A 41 8.41 -26.73 15.25
CA GLY A 41 7.00 -27.10 15.45
C GLY A 41 6.54 -28.23 14.50
N PRO A 42 5.23 -28.56 14.47
CA PRO A 42 4.71 -29.78 13.83
C PRO A 42 4.98 -29.87 12.33
N VAL A 43 4.94 -28.73 11.64
CA VAL A 43 5.37 -28.60 10.25
C VAL A 43 6.43 -27.50 10.19
N GLY A 44 7.65 -27.90 9.82
CA GLY A 44 8.76 -26.98 9.61
C GLY A 44 8.77 -26.42 8.19
N GLY A 45 9.28 -25.20 8.04
CA GLY A 45 9.49 -24.55 6.75
C GLY A 45 9.11 -23.07 6.73
N THR A 46 9.28 -22.46 5.56
CA THR A 46 9.03 -21.04 5.31
C THR A 46 7.65 -20.85 4.70
N VAL A 47 6.96 -19.81 5.16
CA VAL A 47 5.74 -19.27 4.55
C VAL A 47 6.10 -17.93 3.93
N GLU A 48 5.72 -17.73 2.68
CA GLU A 48 5.89 -16.47 1.95
C GLU A 48 4.55 -16.03 1.36
N GLY A 49 4.39 -14.72 1.21
CA GLY A 49 3.19 -14.14 0.62
C GLY A 49 3.31 -12.66 0.35
N THR A 50 2.22 -12.07 -0.13
CA THR A 50 2.09 -10.65 -0.46
C THR A 50 0.94 -10.00 0.28
N ILE A 51 1.13 -8.75 0.70
CA ILE A 51 0.12 -7.85 1.27
C ILE A 51 0.03 -6.63 0.37
N GLU A 52 -1.17 -6.24 -0.03
CA GLU A 52 -1.42 -4.98 -0.72
C GLU A 52 -1.99 -3.95 0.25
N LEU A 53 -1.34 -2.79 0.35
CA LEU A 53 -1.75 -1.64 1.15
C LEU A 53 -1.96 -0.41 0.26
N GLY A 54 -2.50 0.67 0.82
CA GLY A 54 -2.39 1.99 0.19
C GLY A 54 -0.94 2.46 0.09
N ASP A 55 -0.64 3.24 -0.95
CA ASP A 55 0.68 3.85 -1.14
C ASP A 55 0.97 5.01 -0.17
N GLY A 56 2.27 5.23 0.07
CA GLY A 56 2.80 6.19 1.02
C GLY A 56 2.95 5.67 2.45
N ASP A 57 3.42 6.55 3.33
CA ASP A 57 3.49 6.29 4.77
C ASP A 57 2.13 6.58 5.45
N GLY A 58 1.72 5.71 6.37
CA GLY A 58 0.41 5.80 7.02
C GLY A 58 -0.05 4.49 7.63
N THR A 59 -1.27 4.46 8.16
CA THR A 59 -1.91 3.23 8.64
C THR A 59 -3.03 2.83 7.68
N PHE A 60 -2.96 1.61 7.17
CA PHE A 60 -3.85 1.07 6.14
C PHE A 60 -4.43 -0.28 6.56
N ALA A 61 -5.61 -0.60 6.06
CA ALA A 61 -6.09 -1.98 6.02
C ALA A 61 -5.61 -2.63 4.71
N ALA A 62 -5.20 -3.89 4.76
CA ALA A 62 -4.83 -4.62 3.57
C ALA A 62 -6.05 -4.88 2.67
N THR A 63 -5.88 -4.63 1.37
CA THR A 63 -6.85 -4.94 0.31
C THR A 63 -6.69 -6.35 -0.22
N SER A 64 -5.48 -6.91 -0.13
CA SER A 64 -5.17 -8.29 -0.44
C SER A 64 -4.13 -8.84 0.54
N VAL A 65 -4.27 -10.11 0.93
CA VAL A 65 -3.26 -10.86 1.68
C VAL A 65 -3.23 -12.28 1.10
N ILE A 66 -2.17 -12.60 0.36
CA ILE A 66 -2.04 -13.85 -0.40
C ILE A 66 -0.84 -14.63 0.12
N VAL A 67 -1.03 -15.89 0.49
CA VAL A 67 0.08 -16.83 0.72
C VAL A 67 0.50 -17.39 -0.64
N THR A 68 1.75 -17.16 -1.04
CA THR A 68 2.29 -17.56 -2.35
C THR A 68 3.15 -18.82 -2.30
N SER A 69 3.64 -19.20 -1.11
CA SER A 69 4.44 -20.39 -0.88
C SER A 69 4.38 -20.81 0.59
N ALA A 70 4.24 -22.10 0.87
CA ALA A 70 4.27 -22.67 2.20
C ALA A 70 4.65 -24.16 2.18
N PRO A 71 4.82 -24.81 3.36
CA PRO A 71 5.11 -26.24 3.39
C PRO A 71 3.95 -27.07 2.84
N ALA A 72 4.20 -27.83 1.76
CA ALA A 72 3.22 -28.71 1.09
C ALA A 72 2.53 -29.73 2.02
N ALA A 73 3.14 -30.04 3.18
CA ALA A 73 2.54 -30.85 4.24
C ALA A 73 1.25 -30.25 4.85
N LEU A 74 0.97 -28.96 4.61
CA LEU A 74 -0.26 -28.29 5.00
C LEU A 74 -1.44 -28.55 4.04
N GLY A 75 -1.20 -29.11 2.85
CA GLY A 75 -2.23 -29.69 1.99
C GLY A 75 -3.23 -28.72 1.33
N TYR A 76 -2.99 -27.41 1.34
CA TYR A 76 -3.82 -26.44 0.61
C TYR A 76 -3.21 -26.02 -0.74
N THR A 77 -4.07 -25.51 -1.63
CA THR A 77 -3.66 -24.99 -2.94
C THR A 77 -3.10 -23.59 -2.82
N GLU A 78 -1.94 -23.36 -3.44
CA GLU A 78 -1.31 -22.05 -3.58
C GLU A 78 -1.52 -21.48 -5.00
N PRO A 79 -1.63 -20.14 -5.18
CA PRO A 79 -1.68 -19.13 -4.13
C PRO A 79 -3.01 -19.16 -3.35
N PHE A 80 -2.96 -18.86 -2.06
CA PHE A 80 -4.13 -18.83 -1.18
C PHE A 80 -4.44 -17.40 -0.73
N ASP A 81 -5.58 -16.85 -1.18
CA ASP A 81 -6.05 -15.52 -0.76
C ASP A 81 -6.80 -15.60 0.58
N ILE A 82 -6.25 -14.95 1.60
CA ILE A 82 -6.80 -14.91 2.95
C ILE A 82 -8.08 -14.07 3.01
N LEU A 83 -8.10 -12.90 2.37
CA LEU A 83 -9.25 -11.99 2.47
C LEU A 83 -10.44 -12.46 1.64
N ALA A 84 -10.19 -13.25 0.57
CA ALA A 84 -11.27 -13.88 -0.20
C ALA A 84 -11.86 -15.14 0.46
N ASN A 85 -11.07 -15.89 1.26
CA ASN A 85 -11.51 -17.18 1.82
C ASN A 85 -11.91 -17.13 3.30
N PHE A 86 -11.63 -16.05 4.03
CA PHE A 86 -11.99 -15.89 5.44
C PHE A 86 -13.20 -14.96 5.63
N THR A 87 -14.24 -15.45 6.31
CA THR A 87 -15.46 -14.67 6.60
C THR A 87 -15.30 -13.76 7.82
N THR A 88 -14.27 -13.94 8.65
CA THR A 88 -14.02 -13.17 9.87
C THR A 88 -12.55 -12.79 9.96
N VAL A 89 -12.30 -11.48 10.00
CA VAL A 89 -10.97 -10.87 10.16
C VAL A 89 -10.99 -10.12 11.49
N LEU A 90 -10.17 -10.58 12.44
CA LEU A 90 -10.12 -10.05 13.81
C LEU A 90 -9.24 -8.79 13.92
N SER A 91 -8.29 -8.63 12.99
CA SER A 91 -7.47 -7.44 12.86
C SER A 91 -6.96 -7.31 11.42
N ASN A 92 -6.94 -6.09 10.90
CA ASN A 92 -6.39 -5.77 9.58
C ASN A 92 -5.82 -4.34 9.61
N THR A 93 -4.67 -4.19 10.25
CA THR A 93 -4.02 -2.89 10.48
C THR A 93 -2.54 -2.99 10.18
N PHE A 94 -2.05 -2.29 9.16
CA PHE A 94 -0.64 -2.21 8.83
C PHE A 94 -0.19 -0.76 8.82
N THR A 95 0.93 -0.47 9.49
CA THR A 95 1.54 0.86 9.49
C THR A 95 2.78 0.86 8.62
N VAL A 96 2.80 1.69 7.58
CA VAL A 96 3.95 1.92 6.69
C VAL A 96 4.71 3.14 7.18
N THR A 97 6.04 3.05 7.25
CA THR A 97 6.92 4.16 7.64
C THR A 97 8.24 4.04 6.88
N GLY A 98 8.65 5.09 6.16
CA GLY A 98 9.78 5.05 5.24
C GLY A 98 9.59 4.09 4.06
N GLY A 99 8.34 3.85 3.62
CA GLY A 99 8.03 2.91 2.54
C GLY A 99 8.19 1.43 2.90
N MET A 100 8.21 1.09 4.20
CA MET A 100 8.30 -0.28 4.73
C MET A 100 7.24 -0.51 5.82
N ILE A 101 6.71 -1.74 5.93
CA ILE A 101 5.81 -2.12 7.02
C ILE A 101 6.57 -2.10 8.34
N ASN A 102 6.08 -1.31 9.30
CA ASN A 102 6.52 -1.32 10.68
C ASN A 102 5.85 -2.48 11.42
N SER A 103 6.57 -3.59 11.59
CA SER A 103 6.06 -4.81 12.23
C SER A 103 5.44 -4.53 13.60
N ALA A 104 6.06 -3.70 14.42
CA ALA A 104 5.61 -3.43 15.80
C ALA A 104 4.31 -2.59 15.87
N ALA A 105 4.02 -1.81 14.82
CA ALA A 105 2.81 -1.00 14.68
C ALA A 105 1.79 -1.61 13.70
N SER A 106 1.94 -2.90 13.37
CA SER A 106 1.06 -3.64 12.46
C SER A 106 0.56 -4.92 13.13
N SER A 107 -0.70 -5.28 12.88
CA SER A 107 -1.34 -6.50 13.37
C SER A 107 -2.39 -7.00 12.38
N PHE A 108 -2.36 -8.30 12.11
CA PHE A 108 -3.31 -8.97 11.23
C PHE A 108 -3.77 -10.31 11.83
N ALA A 109 -5.03 -10.67 11.62
CA ALA A 109 -5.60 -11.92 12.09
C ALA A 109 -6.85 -12.34 11.31
N ALA A 110 -6.85 -13.53 10.72
CA ALA A 110 -7.99 -14.14 10.02
C ALA A 110 -8.35 -15.50 10.66
N CYS A 111 -9.63 -15.85 10.77
CA CYS A 111 -10.03 -17.13 11.40
C CYS A 111 -11.29 -17.83 10.83
N SER A 112 -11.35 -19.17 10.92
CA SER A 112 -12.59 -19.97 10.79
C SER A 112 -12.43 -21.33 11.52
N ASN A 113 -13.36 -21.84 12.33
CA ASN A 113 -14.73 -21.42 12.66
C ASN A 113 -14.93 -21.28 14.19
N GLY A 114 -15.81 -20.35 14.62
CA GLY A 114 -16.34 -20.29 15.99
C GLY A 114 -15.57 -19.42 17.00
N CYS A 115 -14.81 -18.43 16.53
CA CYS A 115 -13.74 -17.78 17.29
C CYS A 115 -14.18 -16.96 18.52
N THR A 116 -14.08 -17.55 19.71
CA THR A 116 -13.44 -16.88 20.86
C THR A 116 -11.99 -17.39 20.99
N SER A 117 -11.11 -16.59 21.61
CA SER A 117 -9.65 -16.69 21.48
C SER A 117 -9.04 -18.10 21.73
N PRO A 118 -7.99 -18.54 20.99
CA PRO A 118 -7.28 -17.89 19.88
C PRO A 118 -7.50 -18.61 18.53
N ALA A 119 -8.72 -18.48 18.00
CA ALA A 119 -9.06 -18.24 16.60
C ALA A 119 -8.16 -18.82 15.46
N SER A 120 -8.75 -19.70 14.65
CA SER A 120 -8.07 -20.55 13.66
C SER A 120 -7.83 -19.96 12.25
N GLY A 121 -6.65 -19.43 11.95
CA GLY A 121 -6.23 -19.00 10.60
C GLY A 121 -4.93 -18.20 10.60
N LEU A 122 -4.56 -17.54 9.49
CA LEU A 122 -3.33 -16.71 9.43
C LEU A 122 -3.39 -15.54 10.42
N LEU A 123 -2.39 -15.40 11.30
CA LEU A 123 -2.13 -14.21 12.11
C LEU A 123 -0.71 -13.69 11.85
N LEU A 124 -0.53 -12.37 11.79
CA LEU A 124 0.77 -11.69 11.70
C LEU A 124 0.84 -10.63 12.81
N ASN A 125 1.83 -10.74 13.72
CA ASN A 125 1.98 -9.88 14.89
C ASN A 125 0.66 -9.54 15.64
N PHE A 126 -0.18 -10.54 15.89
CA PHE A 126 -1.40 -10.32 16.67
C PHE A 126 -1.07 -10.29 18.18
N PRO A 127 -1.70 -9.43 18.99
CA PRO A 127 -1.39 -9.37 20.43
C PRO A 127 -1.62 -10.72 21.13
N GLY A 128 -0.55 -11.26 21.72
CA GLY A 128 -0.55 -12.56 22.43
C GLY A 128 -0.37 -13.79 21.54
N VAL A 129 -0.44 -13.67 20.21
CA VAL A 129 -0.19 -14.76 19.26
C VAL A 129 0.59 -14.18 18.07
N GLY A 130 1.89 -14.49 17.99
CA GLY A 130 2.77 -14.01 16.93
C GLY A 130 2.41 -14.53 15.53
N THR A 131 3.40 -14.63 14.66
CA THR A 131 3.17 -15.01 13.26
C THR A 131 2.76 -16.48 13.16
N ALA A 132 1.63 -16.82 12.55
CA ALA A 132 1.23 -18.22 12.42
C ALA A 132 0.22 -18.47 11.31
N LEU A 133 0.26 -19.66 10.71
CA LEU A 133 -0.57 -20.09 9.59
C LEU A 133 -1.03 -21.56 9.75
N SER A 134 -2.34 -21.77 9.64
CA SER A 134 -3.00 -23.07 9.53
C SER A 134 -4.34 -22.87 8.84
N ILE A 135 -4.58 -23.51 7.68
CA ILE A 135 -5.78 -23.28 6.87
C ILE A 135 -6.33 -24.62 6.35
N GLN A 136 -7.66 -24.72 6.35
CA GLN A 136 -8.49 -25.90 6.04
C GLN A 136 -8.48 -27.01 7.11
N ASN A 137 -9.03 -26.59 8.26
CA ASN A 137 -9.68 -27.34 9.35
C ASN A 137 -8.81 -27.65 10.59
N THR A 138 -9.12 -26.96 11.68
CA THR A 138 -8.09 -26.27 12.50
C THR A 138 -8.39 -26.24 14.00
N ILE A 139 -7.42 -26.62 14.84
CA ILE A 139 -7.23 -26.09 16.20
C ILE A 139 -5.72 -25.82 16.42
N PHE A 140 -5.41 -24.70 17.05
CA PHE A 140 -4.05 -24.18 17.26
C PHE A 140 -3.29 -24.96 18.35
N VAL A 141 -2.74 -26.11 17.98
CA VAL A 141 -1.62 -26.85 18.62
C VAL A 141 -1.14 -28.00 17.73
N THR A 142 -1.93 -28.46 16.76
CA THR A 142 -1.66 -29.69 16.01
C THR A 142 -1.26 -29.50 14.54
N ASN A 143 -1.58 -28.38 13.90
CA ASN A 143 -0.96 -27.93 12.64
C ASN A 143 -0.94 -26.38 12.57
N GLY A 144 0.07 -25.69 12.04
CA GLY A 144 1.33 -26.23 11.50
C GLY A 144 2.53 -25.26 11.56
N VAL A 145 2.44 -24.03 11.03
CA VAL A 145 3.56 -23.06 11.02
C VAL A 145 3.29 -21.91 11.99
N LEU A 146 4.18 -21.71 12.95
CA LEU A 146 4.10 -20.68 13.99
C LEU A 146 5.51 -20.15 14.27
N ASP A 147 5.65 -18.84 14.42
CA ASP A 147 6.81 -18.13 14.95
C ASP A 147 6.34 -17.28 16.14
N SER A 148 6.54 -17.85 17.32
CA SER A 148 5.80 -17.51 18.54
C SER A 148 6.09 -16.12 19.13
N PHE A 149 7.03 -15.36 18.56
CA PHE A 149 7.30 -13.95 18.91
C PHE A 149 7.68 -13.08 17.70
N ASN A 150 7.34 -13.50 16.47
CA ASN A 150 7.74 -12.83 15.23
C ASN A 150 9.27 -12.72 15.05
N SER A 151 10.02 -13.72 15.48
CA SER A 151 11.49 -13.74 15.48
C SER A 151 12.14 -13.84 14.08
N THR A 152 11.37 -14.35 13.12
CA THR A 152 11.70 -14.56 11.70
C THR A 152 10.79 -13.76 10.76
N LEU A 153 9.70 -13.16 11.28
CA LEU A 153 8.80 -12.33 10.49
C LEU A 153 9.54 -11.14 9.89
N SER A 154 9.58 -11.13 8.57
CA SER A 154 10.16 -10.08 7.76
C SER A 154 9.13 -9.55 6.77
N TYR A 155 9.24 -8.26 6.49
CA TYR A 155 8.52 -7.61 5.40
C TYR A 155 9.53 -7.05 4.40
N SER A 156 9.18 -7.09 3.12
CA SER A 156 9.96 -6.52 2.02
C SER A 156 9.07 -5.64 1.16
N SER A 157 9.54 -4.47 0.74
CA SER A 157 8.85 -3.70 -0.30
C SER A 157 9.15 -4.34 -1.66
N THR A 158 8.12 -4.72 -2.41
CA THR A 158 8.28 -5.23 -3.78
C THR A 158 8.26 -4.12 -4.83
N GLY A 159 8.13 -2.87 -4.38
CA GLY A 159 8.07 -1.65 -5.18
C GLY A 159 6.65 -1.10 -5.30
N ALA A 160 6.51 0.22 -5.16
CA ALA A 160 5.30 0.92 -5.59
C ALA A 160 5.28 1.00 -7.12
N VAL A 161 4.12 0.79 -7.74
CA VAL A 161 3.97 0.91 -9.20
C VAL A 161 4.17 2.39 -9.59
N PRO A 162 5.15 2.76 -10.42
CA PRO A 162 5.36 4.17 -10.77
C PRO A 162 4.11 4.76 -11.44
N GLU A 163 3.65 5.93 -10.95
CA GLU A 163 2.38 6.48 -11.42
C GLU A 163 2.41 6.79 -12.92
N PRO A 164 1.31 6.52 -13.66
CA PRO A 164 1.19 6.91 -15.07
C PRO A 164 1.42 8.42 -15.31
N LEU A 165 1.09 9.24 -14.29
CA LEU A 165 1.27 10.70 -14.32
C LEU A 165 2.74 11.13 -14.17
N THR A 166 3.57 10.41 -13.41
CA THR A 166 5.00 10.75 -13.28
C THR A 166 5.73 10.55 -14.61
N MET A 167 5.42 9.48 -15.34
CA MET A 167 5.97 9.24 -16.68
C MET A 167 5.49 10.28 -17.70
N LEU A 168 4.20 10.64 -17.68
CA LEU A 168 3.65 11.67 -18.56
C LEU A 168 4.23 13.06 -18.27
N GLY A 169 4.40 13.41 -16.99
CA GLY A 169 5.01 14.68 -16.56
C GLY A 169 6.48 14.79 -16.96
N ALA A 170 7.26 13.71 -16.77
CA ALA A 170 8.66 13.66 -17.22
C ALA A 170 8.76 13.77 -18.76
N GLY A 171 7.93 13.03 -19.50
CA GLY A 171 7.88 13.12 -20.97
C GLY A 171 7.48 14.52 -21.47
N ALA A 172 6.49 15.15 -20.84
CA ALA A 172 6.05 16.49 -21.17
C ALA A 172 7.15 17.55 -20.90
N ALA A 173 7.85 17.47 -19.76
CA ALA A 173 8.93 18.38 -19.43
C ALA A 173 10.08 18.35 -20.46
N VAL A 174 10.44 17.15 -20.94
CA VAL A 174 11.44 16.97 -22.01
C VAL A 174 10.94 17.56 -23.33
N ALA A 175 9.68 17.31 -23.70
CA ALA A 175 9.07 17.85 -24.92
C ALA A 175 9.04 19.40 -24.92
N PHE A 176 8.56 20.02 -23.84
CA PHE A 176 8.53 21.48 -23.70
C PHE A 176 9.95 22.08 -23.69
N GLY A 177 10.88 21.50 -22.91
CA GLY A 177 12.27 21.96 -22.85
C GLY A 177 12.99 21.95 -24.21
N GLY A 178 12.73 20.91 -25.02
CA GLY A 178 13.24 20.80 -26.40
C GLY A 178 12.70 21.89 -27.32
N VAL A 179 11.40 22.18 -27.26
CA VAL A 179 10.75 23.22 -28.08
C VAL A 179 11.26 24.62 -27.71
N PHE A 180 11.44 24.93 -26.43
CA PHE A 180 12.01 26.22 -26.00
C PHE A 180 13.47 26.38 -26.46
N LYS A 181 14.32 25.36 -26.33
CA LYS A 181 15.71 25.41 -26.85
C LYS A 181 15.74 25.63 -28.38
N LYS A 182 14.92 24.90 -29.14
CA LYS A 182 14.85 25.02 -30.61
C LYS A 182 14.43 26.44 -31.04
N LYS A 183 13.46 27.04 -30.34
CA LYS A 183 13.00 28.42 -30.59
C LYS A 183 14.02 29.48 -30.19
N LEU A 184 14.86 29.21 -29.17
CA LEU A 184 15.95 30.10 -28.76
C LEU A 184 17.11 30.10 -29.76
N ALA A 185 17.47 28.93 -30.30
CA ALA A 185 18.51 28.78 -31.32
C ALA A 185 18.14 29.51 -32.61
N ALA A 186 16.93 29.27 -33.14
CA ALA A 186 16.44 29.93 -34.36
C ALA A 186 16.39 31.47 -34.26
N LYS A 187 16.26 32.02 -33.04
CA LYS A 187 16.29 33.48 -32.80
C LYS A 187 17.72 34.06 -32.75
N LYS A 188 18.74 33.21 -32.64
CA LYS A 188 20.16 33.61 -32.61
C LYS A 188 20.75 33.70 -34.02
N ASP A 189 20.30 32.83 -34.93
CA ASP A 189 20.72 32.83 -36.34
C ASP A 189 20.10 34.00 -37.12
N ASN A 190 18.81 34.30 -36.87
CA ASN A 190 18.11 35.49 -37.40
C ASN A 190 18.61 36.85 -36.84
N LYS A 191 19.74 36.87 -36.12
CA LYS A 191 20.39 38.10 -35.62
C LYS A 191 21.83 38.29 -36.15
N LYS A 192 22.17 37.56 -37.22
CA LYS A 192 23.47 37.60 -37.93
C LYS A 192 23.34 37.90 -39.44
N ALA A 193 22.16 38.32 -39.89
CA ALA A 193 21.91 38.90 -41.20
C ALA A 193 21.62 40.40 -41.04
#